data_AF-A0A1G2FZ31-F1
#
_entry.id   AF-A0A1G2FZ31-F1
#
_cell.length_a   1.000
_cell.length_b   1.000
_cell.length_c   1.000
_cell.angle_alpha   90.00
_cell.angle_beta   90.00
_cell.angle_gamma   90.00
#
_symmetry.space_group_name_H-M   'P 1'
#
loop_
_entity.id
_entity.type
_entity.pdbx_description
1 polymer ?
#
loop_
_entity_poly.entity_id
_entity_poly.type
_entity_poly.pdbx_seq_one_letter_code
_entity_poly.pdbx_strand_id
1 'polypeptide(L)'
;MKRIPLYFFFHIPKCAGSTFRYHVEHNLKKGEFVSLYEGEYFDVNEMAYKYFTPGKRREEIDAYLDSLSDVQKDTIRIIYGHQVYYGIHRFFPGREVRYITFVRHHAAREVSMYNFYREHVEDPSRRFLKKENVYQANDVSEIRKDLIRDGRILSFSEWLQERTWHSNFITRFLILRGFAEPGAFPEDMFKRFYFVGITENYHSDALFLYYLLGVKKFYPDKNISKKYFLPKDLSEELCGLMSERNTRDATLYDCAIRLHKTFKVKEPRFESIVGYMKLKVFYSRRSIPFWIAYDRASSALRRRAPLFVQFLGDMGNIVSSFKNRKIKF
;
A
#
# COMPACT_ATOMS: atom_id res chain seq x y z
N MET A 1 8.76 -19.43 -25.90
CA MET A 1 8.22 -19.49 -24.52
C MET A 1 7.26 -18.33 -24.31
N LYS A 2 6.05 -18.56 -23.79
CA LYS A 2 5.10 -17.46 -23.52
C LYS A 2 5.63 -16.61 -22.36
N ARG A 3 5.84 -15.31 -22.59
CA ARG A 3 6.30 -14.37 -21.55
C ARG A 3 5.26 -14.32 -20.42
N ILE A 4 5.72 -14.24 -19.18
CA ILE A 4 4.83 -14.06 -18.01
C ILE A 4 4.08 -12.73 -18.20
N PRO A 5 2.76 -12.64 -17.92
CA PRO A 5 2.06 -11.36 -18.00
C PRO A 5 2.68 -10.30 -17.09
N LEU A 6 2.73 -9.05 -17.55
CA LEU A 6 3.09 -7.89 -16.73
C LEU A 6 1.84 -7.36 -16.03
N TYR A 7 1.90 -7.23 -14.70
CA TYR A 7 0.80 -6.71 -13.90
C TYR A 7 1.00 -5.22 -13.57
N PHE A 8 -0.07 -4.44 -13.69
CA PHE A 8 -0.13 -3.07 -13.20
C PHE A 8 -1.09 -3.01 -12.03
N PHE A 9 -0.58 -2.98 -10.79
CA PHE A 9 -1.41 -2.85 -9.60
C PHE A 9 -1.67 -1.38 -9.28
N PHE A 10 -2.86 -0.93 -9.67
CA PHE A 10 -3.38 0.38 -9.32
C PHE A 10 -3.77 0.38 -7.85
N HIS A 11 -2.91 0.93 -6.99
CA HIS A 11 -3.19 0.93 -5.55
C HIS A 11 -4.08 2.11 -5.19
N ILE A 12 -5.38 1.86 -5.00
CA ILE A 12 -6.31 2.83 -4.43
C ILE A 12 -6.04 2.95 -2.92
N PRO A 13 -5.74 4.16 -2.39
CA PRO A 13 -5.54 4.35 -0.96
C PRO A 13 -6.66 3.74 -0.12
N LYS A 14 -6.25 3.03 0.94
CA LYS A 14 -7.13 2.39 1.93
C LYS A 14 -7.94 1.19 1.42
N CYS A 15 -7.54 0.59 0.29
CA CYS A 15 -8.11 -0.65 -0.26
C CYS A 15 -7.10 -1.81 -0.20
N ALA A 16 -6.54 -2.08 0.99
CA ALA A 16 -5.63 -3.21 1.28
C ALA A 16 -4.30 -3.30 0.48
N GLY A 17 -3.90 -2.28 -0.28
CA GLY A 17 -2.68 -2.37 -1.07
C GLY A 17 -1.37 -2.41 -0.27
N SER A 18 -1.32 -1.96 0.99
CA SER A 18 -0.13 -2.11 1.83
C SER A 18 0.20 -3.58 2.12
N THR A 19 -0.80 -4.40 2.47
CA THR A 19 -0.59 -5.84 2.69
C THR A 19 -0.17 -6.53 1.40
N PHE A 20 -0.78 -6.14 0.28
CA PHE A 20 -0.48 -6.71 -1.03
C PHE A 20 0.96 -6.40 -1.46
N ARG A 21 1.35 -5.12 -1.40
CA ARG A 21 2.73 -4.64 -1.61
C ARG A 21 3.72 -5.45 -0.78
N TYR A 22 3.45 -5.58 0.51
CA TYR A 22 4.38 -6.26 1.43
C TYR A 22 4.65 -7.70 1.00
N HIS A 23 3.61 -8.45 0.62
CA HIS A 23 3.77 -9.81 0.13
C HIS A 23 4.55 -9.86 -1.19
N VAL A 24 4.27 -8.95 -2.11
CA VAL A 24 4.97 -8.87 -3.41
C VAL A 24 6.46 -8.58 -3.20
N GLU A 25 6.80 -7.52 -2.47
CA GLU A 25 8.20 -7.09 -2.25
C GLU A 25 9.04 -8.13 -1.51
N HIS A 26 8.45 -8.94 -0.63
CA HIS A 26 9.17 -9.96 0.15
C HIS A 26 9.28 -11.31 -0.57
N ASN A 27 8.62 -11.48 -1.71
CA ASN A 27 8.65 -12.71 -2.49
C ASN A 27 9.33 -12.55 -3.85
N LEU A 28 9.25 -11.37 -4.44
CA LEU A 28 9.91 -11.06 -5.70
C LEU A 28 11.33 -10.56 -5.46
N LYS A 29 12.22 -10.87 -6.41
CA LYS A 29 13.59 -10.34 -6.42
C LYS A 29 13.56 -8.86 -6.78
N LYS A 30 14.59 -8.12 -6.36
CA LYS A 30 14.85 -6.77 -6.89
C LYS A 30 14.94 -6.84 -8.42
N GLY A 31 14.33 -5.87 -9.11
CA GLY A 31 14.22 -5.85 -10.58
C GLY A 31 12.97 -6.55 -11.13
N GLU A 32 12.32 -7.46 -10.37
CA GLU A 32 11.05 -8.06 -10.79
C GLU A 32 9.83 -7.17 -10.49
N PHE A 33 10.04 -6.05 -9.79
CA PHE A 33 8.99 -5.10 -9.49
C PHE A 33 9.47 -3.64 -9.57
N VAL A 34 8.52 -2.74 -9.88
CA VAL A 34 8.70 -1.28 -9.81
C VAL A 34 7.63 -0.72 -8.86
N SER A 35 8.07 0.07 -7.89
CA SER A 35 7.20 0.75 -6.93
C SER A 35 7.05 2.22 -7.34
N LEU A 36 5.82 2.72 -7.46
CA LEU A 36 5.48 4.09 -7.89
C LEU A 36 4.54 4.76 -6.84
N TYR A 37 5.08 5.25 -5.73
CA TYR A 37 4.31 5.86 -4.63
C TYR A 37 4.46 7.38 -4.59
N GLU A 38 3.71 8.04 -3.71
CA GLU A 38 3.84 9.48 -3.53
C GLU A 38 5.22 9.83 -2.98
N GLY A 39 5.89 10.73 -3.70
CA GLY A 39 7.23 11.19 -3.35
C GLY A 39 8.36 10.21 -3.69
N GLU A 40 8.11 8.92 -3.94
CA GLU A 40 9.18 7.93 -4.18
C GLU A 40 8.88 6.90 -5.29
N TYR A 41 9.93 6.45 -5.98
CA TYR A 41 9.91 5.27 -6.83
C TYR A 41 11.12 4.37 -6.62
N PHE A 42 10.97 3.06 -6.91
CA PHE A 42 12.10 2.14 -6.91
C PHE A 42 12.72 2.06 -8.31
N ASP A 43 13.95 2.54 -8.42
CA ASP A 43 14.73 2.54 -9.65
C ASP A 43 15.44 1.18 -9.81
N VAL A 44 15.12 0.45 -10.86
CA VAL A 44 15.74 -0.86 -11.16
C VAL A 44 17.08 -0.74 -11.88
N ASN A 45 17.46 0.43 -12.40
CA ASN A 45 18.82 0.65 -12.89
C ASN A 45 19.78 0.76 -11.71
N GLU A 46 19.40 1.55 -10.71
CA GLU A 46 20.24 1.83 -9.54
C GLU A 46 19.99 0.90 -8.34
N MET A 47 18.94 0.07 -8.42
CA MET A 47 18.51 -0.83 -7.34
C MET A 47 18.26 -0.09 -6.01
N ALA A 48 17.79 1.15 -6.10
CA ALA A 48 17.61 2.09 -4.99
C ALA A 48 16.27 2.83 -5.09
N TYR A 49 15.83 3.41 -3.97
CA TYR A 49 14.67 4.32 -3.96
C TYR A 49 15.13 5.72 -4.37
N LYS A 50 14.34 6.35 -5.24
CA LYS A 50 14.48 7.73 -5.70
C LYS A 50 13.23 8.52 -5.39
N TYR A 51 13.32 9.85 -5.49
CA TYR A 51 12.21 10.76 -5.20
C TYR A 51 11.76 11.49 -6.45
N PHE A 52 10.46 11.70 -6.56
CA PHE A 52 9.92 12.52 -7.65
C PHE A 52 10.17 14.00 -7.39
N THR A 53 10.41 14.78 -8.43
CA THR A 53 10.36 16.25 -8.34
C THR A 53 8.90 16.70 -8.21
N PRO A 54 8.59 17.70 -7.36
CA PRO A 54 7.22 18.22 -7.26
C PRO A 54 6.71 18.67 -8.63
N GLY A 55 5.52 18.22 -9.00
CA GLY A 55 4.86 18.62 -10.25
C GLY A 55 5.35 17.91 -11.53
N LYS A 56 6.43 17.13 -11.51
CA LYS A 56 6.98 16.44 -12.71
C LYS A 56 6.82 14.91 -12.67
N ARG A 57 5.88 14.43 -11.86
CA ARG A 57 5.75 13.00 -11.53
C ARG A 57 5.53 12.13 -12.76
N ARG A 58 4.68 12.56 -13.70
CA ARG A 58 4.34 11.72 -14.86
C ARG A 58 5.48 11.67 -15.86
N GLU A 59 6.09 12.83 -16.12
CA GLU A 59 7.23 12.99 -17.01
C GLU A 59 8.43 12.17 -16.52
N GLU A 60 8.69 12.16 -15.20
CA GLU A 60 9.77 11.36 -14.60
C GLU A 60 9.49 9.86 -14.62
N ILE A 61 8.23 9.43 -14.38
CA ILE A 61 7.85 8.02 -14.56
C ILE A 61 8.08 7.60 -16.01
N ASP A 62 7.66 8.43 -16.95
CA ASP A 62 7.77 8.15 -18.39
C ASP A 62 9.23 8.07 -18.82
N ALA A 63 10.04 9.06 -18.47
CA ALA A 63 11.47 9.08 -18.76
C ALA A 63 12.19 7.88 -18.12
N TYR A 64 11.85 7.52 -16.89
CA TYR A 64 12.40 6.36 -16.23
C TYR A 64 12.05 5.06 -16.95
N LEU A 65 10.76 4.83 -17.27
CA LEU A 65 10.34 3.61 -17.96
C LEU A 65 10.89 3.51 -19.38
N ASP A 66 11.07 4.64 -20.06
CA ASP A 66 11.69 4.71 -21.37
C ASP A 66 13.18 4.34 -21.31
N SER A 67 13.88 4.74 -20.24
CA SER A 67 15.29 4.43 -20.01
C SER A 67 15.59 2.94 -19.76
N LEU A 68 14.57 2.12 -19.45
CA LEU A 68 14.77 0.70 -19.17
C LEU A 68 15.07 -0.08 -20.46
N SER A 69 16.12 -0.91 -20.41
CA SER A 69 16.42 -1.87 -21.48
C SER A 69 15.31 -2.93 -21.62
N ASP A 70 15.24 -3.57 -22.79
CA ASP A 70 14.27 -4.64 -23.05
C ASP A 70 14.41 -5.80 -22.07
N VAL A 71 15.64 -6.14 -21.67
CA VAL A 71 15.92 -7.19 -20.68
C VAL A 71 15.33 -6.84 -19.31
N GLN A 72 15.46 -5.57 -18.89
CA GLN A 72 14.87 -5.11 -17.64
C GLN A 72 13.35 -5.08 -17.73
N LYS A 73 12.80 -4.53 -18.82
CA LYS A 73 11.35 -4.53 -19.07
C LYS A 73 10.77 -5.94 -19.06
N ASP A 74 11.49 -6.91 -19.60
CA ASP A 74 11.07 -8.32 -19.60
C ASP A 74 11.16 -8.99 -18.23
N THR A 75 12.11 -8.57 -17.40
CA THR A 75 12.28 -9.07 -16.03
C THR A 75 11.17 -8.58 -15.11
N ILE A 76 10.62 -7.38 -15.34
CA ILE A 76 9.55 -6.83 -14.51
C ILE A 76 8.28 -7.69 -14.62
N ARG A 77 7.76 -8.05 -13.46
CA ARG A 77 6.52 -8.83 -13.30
C ARG A 77 5.37 -7.97 -12.83
N ILE A 78 5.64 -6.90 -12.08
CA ILE A 78 4.62 -6.00 -11.58
C ILE A 78 5.12 -4.56 -11.40
N ILE A 79 4.33 -3.58 -11.83
CA ILE A 79 4.48 -2.17 -11.42
C ILE A 79 3.28 -1.80 -10.58
N TYR A 80 3.51 -1.14 -9.43
CA TYR A 80 2.44 -0.87 -8.48
C TYR A 80 2.63 0.42 -7.70
N GLY A 81 1.52 0.98 -7.22
CA GLY A 81 1.51 2.14 -6.33
C GLY A 81 0.45 3.17 -6.68
N HIS A 82 0.47 4.30 -5.98
CA HIS A 82 -0.52 5.37 -6.14
C HIS A 82 -0.32 6.20 -7.41
N GLN A 83 0.87 6.14 -8.02
CA GLN A 83 1.19 6.88 -9.26
C GLN A 83 1.02 6.03 -10.53
N VAL A 84 0.62 4.75 -10.41
CA VAL A 84 0.23 3.95 -11.58
C VAL A 84 -0.94 4.64 -12.27
N TYR A 85 -0.86 4.76 -13.60
CA TYR A 85 -1.88 5.42 -14.40
C TYR A 85 -2.18 4.61 -15.67
N TYR A 86 -3.35 4.82 -16.25
CA TYR A 86 -3.73 4.14 -17.48
C TYR A 86 -2.96 4.68 -18.69
N GLY A 87 -2.39 3.78 -19.50
CA GLY A 87 -1.48 4.13 -20.59
C GLY A 87 -0.01 3.79 -20.30
N ILE A 88 0.37 3.53 -19.05
CA ILE A 88 1.73 3.08 -18.68
C ILE A 88 2.18 1.81 -19.43
N HIS A 89 1.23 1.01 -19.93
CA HIS A 89 1.50 -0.17 -20.73
C HIS A 89 2.20 0.11 -22.06
N ARG A 90 2.14 1.34 -22.58
CA ARG A 90 2.80 1.73 -23.84
C ARG A 90 4.32 1.55 -23.80
N PHE A 91 4.93 1.60 -22.63
CA PHE A 91 6.37 1.40 -22.43
C PHE A 91 6.81 -0.07 -22.52
N PHE A 92 5.86 -1.00 -22.65
CA PHE A 92 6.09 -2.45 -22.68
C PHE A 92 5.47 -3.10 -23.94
N PRO A 93 5.88 -2.68 -25.15
CA PRO A 93 5.34 -3.23 -26.38
C PRO A 93 5.55 -4.74 -26.46
N GLY A 94 4.55 -5.48 -26.96
CA GLY A 94 4.61 -6.94 -27.11
C GLY A 94 4.41 -7.75 -25.83
N ARG A 95 4.24 -7.12 -24.66
CA ARG A 95 3.91 -7.81 -23.40
C ARG A 95 2.40 -7.98 -23.24
N GLU A 96 1.98 -9.16 -22.78
CA GLU A 96 0.64 -9.33 -22.22
C GLU A 96 0.55 -8.51 -20.92
N VAL A 97 -0.33 -7.52 -20.88
CA VAL A 97 -0.48 -6.58 -19.76
C VAL A 97 -1.82 -6.79 -19.06
N ARG A 98 -1.81 -6.71 -17.72
CA ARG A 98 -3.01 -6.86 -16.88
C ARG A 98 -3.08 -5.79 -15.81
N TYR A 99 -4.02 -4.86 -15.93
CA TYR A 99 -4.35 -3.92 -14.85
C TYR A 99 -5.14 -4.63 -13.76
N ILE A 100 -4.72 -4.49 -12.51
CA ILE A 100 -5.37 -5.07 -11.35
C ILE A 100 -5.56 -4.01 -10.26
N THR A 101 -6.61 -4.13 -9.47
CA THR A 101 -6.87 -3.22 -8.34
C THR A 101 -7.65 -3.93 -7.23
N PHE A 102 -7.74 -3.27 -6.08
CA PHE A 102 -8.68 -3.59 -5.02
C PHE A 102 -9.55 -2.37 -4.74
N VAL A 103 -10.84 -2.59 -4.55
CA VAL A 103 -11.79 -1.58 -4.10
C VAL A 103 -12.34 -1.95 -2.73
N ARG A 104 -12.90 -0.98 -2.02
CA ARG A 104 -13.49 -1.16 -0.69
C ARG A 104 -14.82 -0.43 -0.65
N HIS A 105 -15.76 -0.92 0.16
CA HIS A 105 -16.98 -0.19 0.43
C HIS A 105 -16.66 1.24 0.92
N HIS A 106 -17.31 2.25 0.35
CA HIS A 106 -16.97 3.66 0.57
C HIS A 106 -16.95 4.03 2.07
N ALA A 107 -17.97 3.63 2.83
CA ALA A 107 -18.01 3.88 4.29
C ALA A 107 -16.84 3.21 5.04
N ALA A 108 -16.51 1.96 4.69
CA ALA A 108 -15.39 1.26 5.32
C ALA A 108 -14.03 1.90 4.93
N ARG A 109 -13.94 2.49 3.73
CA ARG A 109 -12.76 3.25 3.29
C ARG A 109 -12.60 4.51 4.15
N GLU A 110 -13.66 5.27 4.40
CA GLU A 110 -13.63 6.48 5.23
C GLU A 110 -13.20 6.18 6.66
N VAL A 111 -13.81 5.18 7.31
CA VAL A 111 -13.38 4.71 8.65
C VAL A 111 -11.90 4.32 8.65
N SER A 112 -11.46 3.62 7.60
CA SER A 112 -10.05 3.23 7.48
C SER A 112 -9.12 4.43 7.29
N MET A 113 -9.57 5.48 6.59
CA MET A 113 -8.82 6.72 6.40
C MET A 113 -8.70 7.50 7.72
N TYR A 114 -9.82 7.69 8.43
CA TYR A 114 -9.81 8.34 9.74
C TYR A 114 -8.87 7.65 10.72
N ASN A 115 -9.00 6.31 10.88
CA ASN A 115 -8.14 5.53 11.76
C ASN A 115 -6.66 5.67 11.38
N PHE A 116 -6.38 5.82 10.09
CA PHE A 116 -5.04 6.02 9.59
C PHE A 116 -4.52 7.42 9.95
N TYR A 117 -5.30 8.49 9.73
CA TYR A 117 -4.92 9.84 10.14
C TYR A 117 -4.69 9.93 11.65
N ARG A 118 -5.60 9.36 12.46
CA ARG A 118 -5.47 9.28 13.92
C ARG A 118 -4.17 8.60 14.33
N GLU A 119 -3.82 7.48 13.69
CA GLU A 119 -2.56 6.79 13.97
C GLU A 119 -1.34 7.66 13.65
N HIS A 120 -1.36 8.43 12.56
CA HIS A 120 -0.22 9.30 12.19
C HIS A 120 -0.04 10.48 13.13
N VAL A 121 -1.14 11.01 13.67
CA VAL A 121 -1.10 12.10 14.64
C VAL A 121 -0.65 11.62 16.01
N GLU A 122 -1.18 10.50 16.50
CA GLU A 122 -0.91 10.00 17.86
C GLU A 122 0.38 9.19 18.00
N ASP A 123 0.77 8.42 16.98
CA ASP A 123 2.01 7.66 16.97
C ASP A 123 2.83 7.95 15.71
N PRO A 124 3.42 9.17 15.61
CA PRO A 124 4.34 9.51 14.54
C PRO A 124 5.45 8.44 14.40
N SER A 125 5.98 7.97 15.53
CA SER A 125 7.16 7.10 15.61
C SER A 125 6.98 5.76 14.89
N ARG A 126 5.74 5.25 14.78
CA ARG A 126 5.42 4.00 14.07
C ARG A 126 5.71 4.02 12.58
N ARG A 127 5.85 5.19 11.95
CA ARG A 127 6.18 5.32 10.52
C ARG A 127 7.46 6.12 10.26
N PHE A 128 7.87 7.00 11.17
CA PHE A 128 9.08 7.81 11.03
C PHE A 128 10.40 7.07 11.33
N LEU A 129 10.51 5.78 11.01
CA LEU A 129 11.79 5.07 11.05
C LEU A 129 12.76 5.45 9.91
N LYS A 130 12.41 6.41 9.05
CA LYS A 130 13.35 7.06 8.12
C LYS A 130 13.17 8.57 8.16
N LYS A 131 14.02 9.23 8.94
CA LYS A 131 14.10 10.70 9.13
C LYS A 131 14.47 11.47 7.85
N GLU A 132 14.76 10.79 6.75
CA GLU A 132 15.33 11.37 5.53
C GLU A 132 14.29 11.77 4.46
N ASN A 133 12.99 11.48 4.67
CA ASN A 133 11.94 11.75 3.67
C ASN A 133 11.18 13.05 3.94
N VAL A 134 11.65 14.17 3.37
CA VAL A 134 10.98 15.49 3.38
C VAL A 134 9.52 15.41 2.91
N TYR A 135 9.19 14.48 2.00
CA TYR A 135 7.82 14.28 1.50
C TYR A 135 6.84 13.72 2.55
N GLN A 136 7.30 12.86 3.47
CA GLN A 136 6.43 12.33 4.53
C GLN A 136 6.12 13.37 5.62
N ALA A 137 6.95 14.41 5.74
CA ALA A 137 6.69 15.54 6.65
C ALA A 137 5.51 16.40 6.15
N ASN A 138 5.41 16.61 4.82
CA ASN A 138 4.28 17.31 4.21
C ASN A 138 2.96 16.55 4.40
N ASP A 139 2.98 15.22 4.24
CA ASP A 139 1.80 14.38 4.49
C ASP A 139 1.29 14.54 5.93
N VAL A 140 2.17 14.61 6.92
CA VAL A 140 1.76 14.78 8.32
C VAL A 140 1.25 16.19 8.63
N SER A 141 1.79 17.22 7.98
CA SER A 141 1.23 18.57 8.07
C SER A 141 -0.22 18.61 7.55
N GLU A 142 -0.46 18.05 6.35
CA GLU A 142 -1.81 18.01 5.77
C GLU A 142 -2.76 17.16 6.62
N ILE A 143 -2.33 15.97 7.05
CA ILE A 143 -3.11 15.13 7.97
C ILE A 143 -3.47 15.87 9.26
N ARG A 144 -2.55 16.68 9.82
CA ARG A 144 -2.82 17.48 11.02
C ARG A 144 -3.83 18.58 10.76
N LYS A 145 -3.70 19.34 9.66
CA LYS A 145 -4.70 20.36 9.27
C LYS A 145 -6.09 19.77 9.12
N ASP A 146 -6.15 18.52 8.65
CA ASP A 146 -7.37 17.80 8.38
C ASP A 146 -8.05 17.18 9.61
N LEU A 147 -7.29 16.90 10.66
CA LEU A 147 -7.75 16.11 11.80
C LEU A 147 -7.68 16.88 13.13
N ILE A 148 -6.95 17.98 13.18
CA ILE A 148 -6.80 18.84 14.37
C ILE A 148 -7.45 20.19 14.09
N ARG A 149 -8.36 20.59 14.98
CA ARG A 149 -8.98 21.91 15.01
C ARG A 149 -8.80 22.47 16.42
N ASP A 150 -8.39 23.73 16.55
CA ASP A 150 -8.25 24.42 17.84
C ASP A 150 -7.44 23.62 18.89
N GLY A 151 -6.37 22.95 18.43
CA GLY A 151 -5.50 22.15 19.28
C GLY A 151 -6.05 20.79 19.73
N ARG A 152 -7.29 20.43 19.36
CA ARG A 152 -7.90 19.12 19.67
C ARG A 152 -8.03 18.25 18.44
N ILE A 153 -7.95 16.93 18.65
CA ILE A 153 -8.19 15.96 17.59
C ILE A 153 -9.70 15.78 17.41
N LEU A 154 -10.20 15.97 16.19
CA LEU A 154 -11.60 15.76 15.86
C LEU A 154 -12.01 14.30 16.09
N SER A 155 -13.24 14.10 16.56
CA SER A 155 -13.92 12.80 16.54
C SER A 155 -14.22 12.39 15.09
N PHE A 156 -14.60 11.12 14.87
CA PHE A 156 -14.97 10.66 13.53
C PHE A 156 -16.16 11.44 12.95
N SER A 157 -17.17 11.74 13.77
CA SER A 157 -18.35 12.50 13.35
C SER A 157 -17.97 13.92 12.91
N GLU A 158 -17.24 14.66 13.73
CA GLU A 158 -16.79 16.02 13.42
C GLU A 158 -15.88 16.05 12.18
N TRP A 159 -14.91 15.13 12.13
CA TRP A 159 -14.01 14.98 10.99
C TRP A 159 -14.77 14.70 9.69
N LEU A 160 -15.77 13.81 9.74
CA LEU A 160 -16.60 13.50 8.58
C LEU A 160 -17.43 14.71 8.17
N GLN A 161 -18.10 15.39 9.11
CA GLN A 161 -18.97 16.53 8.82
C GLN A 161 -18.19 17.68 8.15
N GLU A 162 -17.01 18.02 8.68
CA GLU A 162 -16.15 19.10 8.15
C GLU A 162 -15.49 18.75 6.79
N ARG A 163 -15.31 17.46 6.47
CA ARG A 163 -14.58 17.01 5.26
C ARG A 163 -15.50 16.69 4.08
N THR A 164 -15.44 17.53 3.05
CA THR A 164 -16.10 17.26 1.75
C THR A 164 -15.12 16.77 0.68
N TRP A 165 -13.82 17.02 0.81
CA TRP A 165 -12.87 16.68 -0.25
C TRP A 165 -12.58 15.18 -0.39
N HIS A 166 -12.95 14.34 0.58
CA HIS A 166 -12.86 12.88 0.44
C HIS A 166 -14.08 12.24 -0.24
N SER A 167 -15.12 13.01 -0.52
CA SER A 167 -16.30 12.54 -1.24
C SER A 167 -15.94 11.99 -2.62
N ASN A 168 -16.49 10.82 -2.94
CA ASN A 168 -16.30 10.11 -4.21
C ASN A 168 -14.82 9.93 -4.56
N PHE A 169 -13.99 9.66 -3.54
CA PHE A 169 -12.54 9.59 -3.70
C PHE A 169 -12.09 8.55 -4.71
N ILE A 170 -12.65 7.34 -4.71
CA ILE A 170 -12.22 6.25 -5.60
C ILE A 170 -12.46 6.68 -7.05
N THR A 171 -13.64 7.23 -7.32
CA THR A 171 -14.03 7.78 -8.61
C THR A 171 -13.05 8.87 -9.06
N ARG A 172 -12.80 9.88 -8.21
CA ARG A 172 -11.86 10.98 -8.52
C ARG A 172 -10.44 10.47 -8.73
N PHE A 173 -10.03 9.47 -7.96
CA PHE A 173 -8.70 8.87 -8.05
C PHE A 173 -8.53 8.11 -9.36
N LEU A 174 -9.55 7.40 -9.86
CA LEU A 174 -9.51 6.74 -11.16
C LEU A 174 -9.45 7.76 -12.32
N ILE A 175 -10.24 8.82 -12.25
CA ILE A 175 -10.25 9.91 -13.26
C ILE A 175 -8.88 10.58 -13.32
N LEU A 176 -8.33 10.99 -12.15
CA LEU A 176 -7.02 11.63 -12.06
C LEU A 176 -5.90 10.76 -12.66
N ARG A 177 -6.09 9.45 -12.70
CA ARG A 177 -5.12 8.47 -13.18
C ARG A 177 -5.42 7.97 -14.59
N GLY A 178 -6.32 8.64 -15.30
CA GLY A 178 -6.63 8.41 -16.71
C GLY A 178 -7.39 7.10 -16.98
N PHE A 179 -7.93 6.44 -15.94
CA PHE A 179 -8.75 5.24 -16.15
C PHE A 179 -10.15 5.56 -16.68
N ALA A 180 -10.56 6.82 -16.56
CA ALA A 180 -11.88 7.29 -16.98
C ALA A 180 -11.86 8.79 -17.26
N GLU A 181 -12.75 9.23 -18.15
CA GLU A 181 -13.03 10.65 -18.35
C GLU A 181 -13.94 11.21 -17.25
N PRO A 182 -13.92 12.53 -16.99
CA PRO A 182 -14.90 13.17 -16.14
C PRO A 182 -16.34 12.88 -16.64
N GLY A 183 -17.15 12.23 -15.80
CA GLY A 183 -18.54 11.87 -16.14
C GLY A 183 -18.72 10.48 -16.74
N ALA A 184 -17.66 9.69 -16.90
CA ALA A 184 -17.78 8.30 -17.32
C ALA A 184 -18.66 7.48 -16.35
N PHE A 185 -19.35 6.46 -16.88
CA PHE A 185 -20.10 5.53 -16.04
C PHE A 185 -19.14 4.64 -15.24
N PRO A 186 -19.52 4.22 -14.02
CA PRO A 186 -18.67 3.39 -13.17
C PRO A 186 -18.18 2.09 -13.84
N GLU A 187 -19.02 1.46 -14.67
CA GLU A 187 -18.68 0.30 -15.48
C GLU A 187 -17.48 0.56 -16.39
N ASP A 188 -17.43 1.73 -17.05
CA ASP A 188 -16.39 2.05 -18.01
C ASP A 188 -15.03 2.24 -17.33
N MET A 189 -15.04 2.66 -16.07
CA MET A 189 -13.82 2.81 -15.27
C MET A 189 -13.14 1.46 -15.00
N PHE A 190 -13.93 0.40 -14.81
CA PHE A 190 -13.41 -0.93 -14.46
C PHE A 190 -13.26 -1.91 -15.62
N LYS A 191 -13.91 -1.68 -16.76
CA LYS A 191 -13.75 -2.53 -17.97
C LYS A 191 -12.29 -2.70 -18.41
N ARG A 192 -11.42 -1.74 -18.09
CA ARG A 192 -9.98 -1.77 -18.43
C ARG A 192 -9.14 -2.66 -17.50
N PHE A 193 -9.71 -3.13 -16.39
CA PHE A 193 -9.02 -3.99 -15.43
C PHE A 193 -9.20 -5.47 -15.79
N TYR A 194 -8.10 -6.22 -15.74
CA TYR A 194 -8.13 -7.67 -15.78
C TYR A 194 -8.80 -8.23 -14.51
N PHE A 195 -8.53 -7.64 -13.35
CA PHE A 195 -9.08 -8.09 -12.07
C PHE A 195 -9.37 -6.91 -11.14
N VAL A 196 -10.57 -6.90 -10.55
CA VAL A 196 -10.99 -5.94 -9.53
C VAL A 196 -11.35 -6.73 -8.27
N GLY A 197 -10.43 -6.76 -7.30
CA GLY A 197 -10.63 -7.43 -6.03
C GLY A 197 -11.48 -6.59 -5.06
N ILE A 198 -12.13 -7.27 -4.13
CA ILE A 198 -12.96 -6.64 -3.09
C ILE A 198 -12.21 -6.75 -1.78
N THR A 199 -11.98 -5.62 -1.11
CA THR A 199 -11.18 -5.56 0.12
C THR A 199 -11.81 -6.38 1.25
N GLU A 200 -13.13 -6.46 1.28
CA GLU A 200 -13.90 -7.27 2.22
C GLU A 200 -13.65 -8.78 1.99
N ASN A 201 -13.28 -9.17 0.78
CA ASN A 201 -12.90 -10.53 0.39
C ASN A 201 -11.38 -10.71 0.20
N TYR A 202 -10.58 -9.77 0.74
CA TYR A 202 -9.14 -9.67 0.44
C TYR A 202 -8.39 -10.99 0.59
N HIS A 203 -8.67 -11.77 1.63
CA HIS A 203 -7.97 -13.04 1.86
C HIS A 203 -8.17 -14.09 0.77
N SER A 204 -9.28 -14.05 0.01
CA SER A 204 -9.46 -14.94 -1.14
C SER A 204 -8.87 -14.30 -2.39
N ASP A 205 -9.21 -13.04 -2.64
CA ASP A 205 -8.86 -12.32 -3.86
C ASP A 205 -7.33 -12.10 -3.99
N ALA A 206 -6.66 -11.79 -2.89
CA ALA A 206 -5.21 -11.64 -2.87
C ALA A 206 -4.49 -12.97 -3.10
N LEU A 207 -5.03 -14.10 -2.62
CA LEU A 207 -4.41 -15.42 -2.84
C LEU A 207 -4.40 -15.81 -4.31
N PHE A 208 -5.46 -15.48 -5.05
CA PHE A 208 -5.49 -15.65 -6.49
C PHE A 208 -4.38 -14.85 -7.18
N LEU A 209 -4.24 -13.56 -6.87
CA LEU A 209 -3.19 -12.71 -7.43
C LEU A 209 -1.78 -13.14 -7.00
N TYR A 210 -1.62 -13.56 -5.74
CA TYR A 210 -0.37 -14.10 -5.21
C TYR A 210 0.08 -15.34 -5.97
N TYR A 211 -0.84 -16.22 -6.35
CA TYR A 211 -0.51 -17.37 -7.20
C TYR A 211 0.02 -16.91 -8.56
N LEU A 212 -0.69 -15.99 -9.22
CA LEU A 212 -0.28 -15.44 -10.52
C LEU A 212 1.10 -14.75 -10.47
N LEU A 213 1.39 -14.06 -9.38
CA LEU A 213 2.65 -13.38 -9.13
C LEU A 213 3.74 -14.30 -8.55
N GLY A 214 3.43 -15.58 -8.30
CA GLY A 214 4.40 -16.55 -7.77
C GLY A 214 4.85 -16.27 -6.33
N VAL A 215 4.01 -15.63 -5.52
CA VAL A 215 4.20 -15.43 -4.08
C VAL A 215 4.14 -16.80 -3.37
N LYS A 216 5.14 -17.08 -2.52
CA LYS A 216 5.31 -18.37 -1.83
C LYS A 216 5.31 -18.25 -0.30
N LYS A 217 5.74 -17.11 0.22
CA LYS A 217 5.81 -16.78 1.65
C LYS A 217 4.67 -15.82 2.01
N PHE A 218 4.00 -16.11 3.12
CA PHE A 218 2.86 -15.33 3.60
C PHE A 218 3.19 -14.67 4.92
N TYR A 219 2.74 -13.44 5.07
CA TYR A 219 3.05 -12.56 6.18
C TYR A 219 1.76 -12.04 6.83
N PRO A 220 1.83 -11.60 8.09
CA PRO A 220 0.70 -10.91 8.71
C PRO A 220 0.30 -9.65 7.93
N ASP A 221 -0.98 -9.34 7.96
CA ASP A 221 -1.53 -8.14 7.32
C ASP A 221 -0.90 -6.86 7.87
N LYS A 222 -0.80 -5.84 7.01
CA LYS A 222 -0.18 -4.56 7.33
C LYS A 222 -1.23 -3.45 7.40
N ASN A 223 -0.99 -2.47 8.28
CA ASN A 223 -1.82 -1.27 8.43
C ASN A 223 -3.32 -1.53 8.73
N ILE A 224 -3.63 -2.61 9.47
CA ILE A 224 -4.96 -2.83 10.02
C ILE A 224 -5.09 -2.03 11.32
N SER A 225 -5.52 -0.78 11.21
CA SER A 225 -5.90 0.02 12.37
C SER A 225 -7.40 -0.13 12.64
N LYS A 226 -7.71 -0.78 13.76
CA LYS A 226 -9.05 -0.90 14.36
C LYS A 226 -9.10 -0.20 15.73
N LYS A 227 -8.16 0.71 15.98
CA LYS A 227 -7.93 1.28 17.32
C LYS A 227 -8.92 2.39 17.67
N TYR A 228 -9.27 3.26 16.70
CA TYR A 228 -9.89 4.55 17.01
C TYR A 228 -11.40 4.61 16.72
N PHE A 229 -11.83 4.06 15.59
CA PHE A 229 -13.24 4.00 15.22
C PHE A 229 -13.52 2.68 14.50
N LEU A 230 -14.62 2.00 14.84
CA LEU A 230 -15.00 0.75 14.19
C LEU A 230 -16.20 0.96 13.29
N PRO A 231 -16.31 0.24 12.16
CA PRO A 231 -17.48 0.33 11.29
C PRO A 231 -18.80 0.01 12.00
N LYS A 232 -18.78 -0.81 13.05
CA LYS A 232 -19.96 -1.13 13.87
C LYS A 232 -20.46 0.04 14.72
N ASP A 233 -19.63 1.07 14.91
CA ASP A 233 -19.95 2.25 15.72
C ASP A 233 -20.58 3.37 14.85
N LEU A 234 -20.86 3.10 13.57
CA LEU A 234 -21.54 4.03 12.67
C LEU A 234 -23.01 4.17 13.05
N SER A 235 -23.44 5.41 13.37
CA SER A 235 -24.86 5.74 13.49
C SER A 235 -25.54 5.76 12.12
N GLU A 236 -26.89 5.68 12.12
CA GLU A 236 -27.68 5.83 10.90
C GLU A 236 -27.46 7.18 10.23
N GLU A 237 -27.34 8.25 11.01
CA GLU A 237 -27.04 9.60 10.53
C GLU A 237 -25.69 9.65 9.78
N LEU A 238 -24.63 9.08 10.37
CA LEU A 238 -23.31 9.04 9.73
C LEU A 238 -23.31 8.16 8.48
N CYS A 239 -24.06 7.06 8.49
CA CYS A 239 -24.26 6.22 7.30
C CYS A 239 -24.97 6.99 6.19
N GLY A 240 -26.02 7.74 6.52
CA GLY A 240 -26.76 8.59 5.59
C GLY A 240 -25.85 9.65 4.96
N LEU A 241 -25.11 10.38 5.79
CA LEU A 241 -24.16 11.40 5.34
C LEU A 241 -23.09 10.84 4.40
N MET A 242 -22.49 9.68 4.74
CA MET A 242 -21.50 9.04 3.88
C MET A 242 -22.10 8.58 2.56
N SER A 243 -23.31 8.03 2.58
CA SER A 243 -23.99 7.53 1.39
C SER A 243 -24.33 8.66 0.43
N GLU A 244 -24.86 9.77 0.94
CA GLU A 244 -25.15 10.98 0.17
C GLU A 244 -23.89 11.56 -0.48
N ARG A 245 -22.81 11.66 0.29
CA ARG A 245 -21.54 12.23 -0.17
C ARG A 245 -20.78 11.33 -1.14
N ASN A 246 -21.00 10.02 -1.09
CA ASN A 246 -20.24 9.02 -1.84
C ASN A 246 -21.10 8.21 -2.82
N THR A 247 -22.17 8.81 -3.35
CA THR A 247 -23.07 8.15 -4.31
C THR A 247 -22.34 7.52 -5.50
N ARG A 248 -21.36 8.20 -6.09
CA ARG A 248 -20.60 7.66 -7.23
C ARG A 248 -19.70 6.49 -6.81
N ASP A 249 -19.04 6.61 -5.66
CA ASP A 249 -18.21 5.51 -5.13
C ASP A 249 -19.06 4.31 -4.70
N ALA A 250 -20.30 4.54 -4.25
CA ALA A 250 -21.25 3.47 -3.97
C ALA A 250 -21.65 2.73 -5.26
N THR A 251 -22.07 3.44 -6.31
CA THR A 251 -22.39 2.82 -7.60
C THR A 251 -21.18 2.10 -8.20
N LEU A 252 -19.99 2.69 -8.07
CA LEU A 252 -18.73 2.09 -8.49
C LEU A 252 -18.42 0.81 -7.73
N TYR A 253 -18.63 0.79 -6.42
CA TYR A 253 -18.46 -0.42 -5.61
C TYR A 253 -19.44 -1.53 -6.02
N ASP A 254 -20.71 -1.22 -6.24
CA ASP A 254 -21.70 -2.21 -6.72
C ASP A 254 -21.30 -2.79 -8.08
N CYS A 255 -20.78 -1.94 -8.98
CA CYS A 255 -20.23 -2.37 -10.24
C CYS A 255 -19.05 -3.33 -10.05
N ALA A 256 -18.10 -3.00 -9.17
CA ALA A 256 -16.97 -3.87 -8.86
C ALA A 256 -17.42 -5.23 -8.30
N ILE A 257 -18.45 -5.26 -7.45
CA ILE A 257 -19.03 -6.52 -6.94
C ILE A 257 -19.58 -7.38 -8.09
N ARG A 258 -20.32 -6.77 -9.03
CA ARG A 258 -20.83 -7.48 -10.22
C ARG A 258 -19.69 -8.02 -11.07
N LEU A 259 -18.71 -7.18 -11.41
CA LEU A 259 -17.55 -7.56 -12.21
C LEU A 259 -16.73 -8.68 -11.56
N HIS A 260 -16.55 -8.62 -10.25
CA HIS A 260 -15.85 -9.66 -9.49
C HIS A 260 -16.58 -11.00 -9.55
N LYS A 261 -17.91 -11.00 -9.34
CA LYS A 261 -18.73 -12.22 -9.49
C LYS A 261 -18.61 -12.79 -10.90
N THR A 262 -18.74 -11.95 -11.93
CA THR A 262 -18.59 -12.37 -13.33
C THR A 262 -17.18 -12.91 -13.60
N PHE A 263 -16.13 -12.28 -13.06
CA PHE A 263 -14.76 -12.74 -13.22
C PHE A 263 -14.57 -14.16 -12.68
N LYS A 264 -15.07 -14.46 -11.48
CA LYS A 264 -14.97 -15.79 -10.87
C LYS A 264 -15.63 -16.89 -11.70
N VAL A 265 -16.74 -16.57 -12.37
CA VAL A 265 -17.41 -17.51 -13.30
C VAL A 265 -16.58 -17.71 -14.56
N LYS A 266 -15.98 -16.63 -15.10
CA LYS A 266 -15.20 -16.68 -16.34
C LYS A 266 -13.79 -17.26 -16.18
N GLU A 267 -13.19 -17.17 -15.01
CA GLU A 267 -11.90 -17.79 -14.69
C GLU A 267 -12.13 -19.02 -13.80
N PRO A 268 -12.36 -20.21 -14.39
CA PRO A 268 -12.76 -21.41 -13.65
C PRO A 268 -11.68 -21.90 -12.68
N ARG A 269 -10.43 -21.46 -12.84
CA ARG A 269 -9.34 -21.79 -11.93
C ARG A 269 -9.32 -20.92 -10.67
N PHE A 270 -10.16 -19.89 -10.57
CA PHE A 270 -10.13 -18.96 -9.43
C PHE A 270 -10.25 -19.71 -8.10
N GLU A 271 -11.32 -20.50 -7.93
CA GLU A 271 -11.58 -21.19 -6.65
C GLU A 271 -10.57 -22.31 -6.38
N SER A 272 -10.10 -23.03 -7.40
CA SER A 272 -9.07 -24.07 -7.22
C SER A 272 -7.71 -23.48 -6.84
N ILE A 273 -7.32 -22.36 -7.45
CA ILE A 273 -6.12 -21.60 -7.09
C ILE A 273 -6.24 -21.09 -5.66
N VAL A 274 -7.37 -20.47 -5.29
CA VAL A 274 -7.59 -19.95 -3.94
C VAL A 274 -7.55 -21.08 -2.90
N GLY A 275 -8.19 -22.23 -3.17
CA GLY A 275 -8.15 -23.40 -2.30
C GLY A 275 -6.73 -23.94 -2.11
N TYR A 276 -5.98 -24.10 -3.20
CA TYR A 276 -4.57 -24.49 -3.16
C TYR A 276 -3.71 -23.51 -2.34
N MET A 277 -3.92 -22.21 -2.53
CA MET A 277 -3.16 -21.18 -1.83
C MET A 277 -3.55 -21.09 -0.34
N LYS A 278 -4.81 -21.34 0.02
CA LYS A 278 -5.24 -21.48 1.42
C LYS A 278 -4.52 -22.62 2.12
N LEU A 279 -4.37 -23.77 1.46
CA LEU A 279 -3.57 -24.89 1.99
C LEU A 279 -2.11 -24.47 2.19
N LYS A 280 -1.49 -23.81 1.21
CA LYS A 280 -0.12 -23.28 1.35
C LYS A 280 0.03 -22.32 2.52
N VAL A 281 -0.92 -21.40 2.70
CA VAL A 281 -0.94 -20.51 3.87
C VAL A 281 -0.97 -21.35 5.14
N PHE A 282 -1.91 -22.29 5.26
CA PHE A 282 -2.05 -23.16 6.44
C PHE A 282 -0.74 -23.88 6.80
N TYR A 283 -0.08 -24.52 5.83
CA TYR A 283 1.19 -25.20 6.07
C TYR A 283 2.33 -24.23 6.39
N SER A 284 2.39 -23.07 5.75
CA SER A 284 3.39 -22.05 6.09
C SER A 284 3.22 -21.55 7.53
N ARG A 285 1.98 -21.42 8.03
CA ARG A 285 1.69 -20.94 9.40
C ARG A 285 2.16 -21.87 10.51
N ARG A 286 2.28 -23.18 10.25
CA ARG A 286 2.86 -24.12 11.23
C ARG A 286 4.35 -23.88 11.48
N SER A 287 5.04 -23.19 10.57
CA SER A 287 6.44 -22.77 10.72
C SER A 287 6.62 -21.32 11.20
N ILE A 288 5.53 -20.57 11.42
CA ILE A 288 5.52 -19.14 11.80
C ILE A 288 5.92 -18.82 13.25
N PRO A 289 5.77 -19.69 14.28
CA PRO A 289 6.13 -19.32 15.65
C PRO A 289 7.56 -18.78 15.78
N PHE A 290 8.50 -19.36 15.01
CA PHE A 290 9.89 -18.94 14.96
C PHE A 290 10.08 -17.54 14.32
N TRP A 291 9.38 -17.24 13.23
CA TRP A 291 9.51 -15.96 12.51
C TRP A 291 8.86 -14.79 13.24
N ILE A 292 7.72 -15.00 13.92
CA ILE A 292 7.11 -13.94 14.76
C ILE A 292 8.02 -13.64 15.95
N ALA A 293 8.62 -14.67 16.57
CA ALA A 293 9.60 -14.48 17.62
C ALA A 293 10.83 -13.71 17.11
N TYR A 294 11.35 -14.06 15.92
CA TYR A 294 12.48 -13.37 15.30
C TYR A 294 12.17 -11.93 14.90
N ASP A 295 11.02 -11.64 14.30
CA ASP A 295 10.66 -10.28 13.89
C ASP A 295 10.41 -9.37 15.11
N ARG A 296 9.76 -9.90 16.15
CA ARG A 296 9.60 -9.20 17.44
C ARG A 296 10.95 -8.98 18.14
N ALA A 297 11.82 -9.98 18.16
CA ALA A 297 13.16 -9.86 18.72
C ALA A 297 14.01 -8.85 17.94
N SER A 298 14.00 -8.90 16.61
CA SER A 298 14.75 -7.99 15.75
C SER A 298 14.21 -6.55 15.83
N SER A 299 12.89 -6.38 15.97
CA SER A 299 12.26 -5.08 16.16
C SER A 299 12.54 -4.52 17.56
N ALA A 300 12.53 -5.36 18.59
CA ALA A 300 12.90 -4.97 19.96
C ALA A 300 14.39 -4.61 20.06
N LEU A 301 15.27 -5.38 19.39
CA LEU A 301 16.70 -5.09 19.28
C LEU A 301 16.94 -3.78 18.51
N ARG A 302 16.23 -3.54 17.40
CA ARG A 302 16.30 -2.26 16.67
C ARG A 302 15.82 -1.06 17.49
N ARG A 303 14.81 -1.24 18.35
CA ARG A 303 14.36 -0.20 19.30
C ARG A 303 15.37 0.08 20.41
N ARG A 304 16.18 -0.91 20.79
CA ARG A 304 17.25 -0.78 21.79
C ARG A 304 18.62 -0.46 21.20
N ALA A 305 18.78 -0.50 19.88
CA ALA A 305 20.04 -0.22 19.21
C ALA A 305 20.63 1.16 19.54
N PRO A 306 19.86 2.25 19.72
CA PRO A 306 20.42 3.53 20.18
C PRO A 306 21.03 3.43 21.58
N LEU A 307 20.36 2.71 22.49
CA LEU A 307 20.84 2.47 23.87
C LEU A 307 22.02 1.50 23.91
N PHE A 308 22.08 0.52 23.01
CA PHE A 308 23.16 -0.47 22.96
C PHE A 308 24.43 0.11 22.33
N VAL A 309 24.29 0.97 21.31
CA VAL A 309 25.40 1.73 20.73
C VAL A 309 25.91 2.80 21.71
N GLN A 310 25.01 3.46 22.44
CA GLN A 310 25.38 4.41 23.51
C GLN A 310 26.05 3.70 24.68
N PHE A 311 25.55 2.56 25.13
CA PHE A 311 26.17 1.73 26.18
C PHE A 311 27.57 1.21 25.77
N LEU A 312 27.75 0.78 24.52
CA LEU A 312 29.07 0.38 24.01
C LEU A 312 30.02 1.57 23.85
N GLY A 313 29.52 2.74 23.47
CA GLY A 313 30.28 4.00 23.44
C GLY A 313 30.72 4.44 24.84
N ASP A 314 29.83 4.35 25.82
CA ASP A 314 30.10 4.69 27.22
C ASP A 314 31.07 3.69 27.85
N MET A 315 30.95 2.39 27.54
CA MET A 315 31.95 1.39 27.93
C MET A 315 33.31 1.59 27.27
N GLY A 316 33.35 2.01 26.00
CA GLY A 316 34.59 2.36 25.30
C GLY A 316 35.29 3.57 25.95
N ASN A 317 34.52 4.57 26.37
CA ASN A 317 35.02 5.74 27.08
C ASN A 317 35.54 5.38 28.48
N ILE A 318 34.86 4.49 29.22
CA ILE A 318 35.32 3.99 30.52
C ILE A 318 36.66 3.25 30.39
N VAL A 319 36.80 2.35 29.40
CA VAL A 319 38.04 1.59 29.15
C VAL A 319 39.19 2.51 28.68
N SER A 320 38.89 3.56 27.91
CA SER A 320 39.90 4.55 27.51
C SER A 320 40.39 5.42 28.68
N SER A 321 39.53 5.71 29.66
CA SER A 321 39.91 6.48 30.86
C SER A 321 40.81 5.69 31.82
N PHE A 322 40.70 4.35 31.84
CA PHE A 322 41.57 3.49 32.65
C PHE A 322 42.99 3.34 32.06
N LYS A 323 43.16 3.47 30.74
CA LYS A 323 44.49 3.36 30.10
C LYS A 323 45.36 4.62 30.27
N ASN A 324 44.79 5.75 30.69
CA ASN A 324 45.52 7.02 30.84
C ASN A 324 45.87 7.41 32.28
N ARG A 325 45.59 6.57 33.28
CA ARG A 325 46.15 6.76 34.63
C ARG A 325 47.54 6.13 34.71
N LYS A 326 48.55 6.89 34.24
CA LYS A 326 49.94 6.68 34.71
C LYS A 326 49.98 6.98 36.20
N ILE A 327 50.15 5.94 37.00
CA ILE A 327 50.59 6.06 38.40
C ILE A 327 52.00 6.66 38.34
N LYS A 328 52.15 7.90 38.82
CA LYS A 328 53.46 8.44 39.17
C LYS A 328 53.83 7.85 40.52
N PHE A 329 55.01 7.23 40.58
CA PHE A 329 55.68 6.87 41.83
C PHE A 329 56.04 8.13 42.62
#